data_AF-A0A6C0K5M9-F1
#
_entry.id   AF-A0A6C0K5M9-F1
#
_cell.length_a   1.000
_cell.length_b   1.000
_cell.length_c   1.000
_cell.angle_alpha   90.00
_cell.angle_beta   90.00
_cell.angle_gamma   90.00
#
_symmetry.space_group_name_H-M   'P 1'
#
loop_
_entity.id
_entity.type
_entity.pdbx_description
1 polymer ?
#
loop_
_entity_poly.entity_id
_entity_poly.type
_entity_poly.pdbx_seq_one_letter_code
_entity_poly.pdbx_strand_id
1 'polypeptide(L)'
;MDTNAIIYHSIKYGIFAMIGIGFLGLLIGSAIVRDTFYITTHPRFFAMETIAMGLLSSIPILLIAYFRQGTLLTTILEFLFFFVKLAAIHVGLQLSGVYSVLFPKTSGIPKT
;
A
#
# COMPACT_ATOMS: atom_id res chain seq x y z
N MET A 1 -33.11 -14.10 -8.59
CA MET A 1 -31.85 -13.33 -8.47
C MET A 1 -30.86 -13.96 -9.44
N ASP A 2 -30.25 -13.17 -10.31
CA ASP A 2 -29.30 -13.65 -11.32
C ASP A 2 -28.03 -14.19 -10.65
N THR A 3 -27.62 -15.42 -10.97
CA THR A 3 -26.42 -16.07 -10.41
C THR A 3 -25.18 -15.19 -10.59
N ASN A 4 -25.09 -14.45 -11.70
CA ASN A 4 -23.99 -13.52 -11.95
C ASN A 4 -23.95 -12.37 -10.95
N ALA A 5 -25.11 -11.87 -10.52
CA ALA A 5 -25.20 -10.80 -9.53
C ALA A 5 -24.72 -11.30 -8.15
N ILE A 6 -25.10 -12.51 -7.76
CA ILE A 6 -24.67 -13.13 -6.48
C ILE A 6 -23.15 -13.28 -6.45
N ILE A 7 -22.53 -13.77 -7.53
CA ILE A 7 -21.08 -13.94 -7.64
C ILE A 7 -20.37 -12.58 -7.55
N TYR A 8 -20.83 -11.59 -8.31
CA TYR A 8 -20.26 -10.24 -8.27
C TYR A 8 -20.29 -9.63 -6.87
N HIS A 9 -21.44 -9.70 -6.19
CA HIS A 9 -21.56 -9.19 -4.82
C HIS A 9 -20.64 -9.93 -3.86
N SER A 10 -20.58 -11.26 -3.94
CA SER A 10 -19.72 -12.08 -3.08
C SER A 10 -18.24 -11.73 -3.23
N ILE A 11 -17.75 -11.59 -4.47
CA ILE A 11 -16.36 -11.19 -4.75
C ILE A 11 -16.10 -9.78 -4.23
N LYS A 12 -17.00 -8.83 -4.52
CA LYS A 12 -16.86 -7.43 -4.10
C LYS A 12 -16.75 -7.30 -2.59
N TYR A 13 -17.66 -7.92 -1.83
CA TYR A 13 -17.64 -7.88 -0.37
C TYR A 13 -16.48 -8.65 0.22
N GLY A 14 -16.09 -9.79 -0.39
CA GLY A 14 -14.90 -10.54 0.02
C GLY A 14 -13.61 -9.72 -0.09
N ILE A 15 -13.43 -8.98 -1.18
CA ILE A 15 -12.29 -8.07 -1.36
C ILE A 15 -12.30 -6.98 -0.29
N PHE A 16 -13.44 -6.34 -0.02
CA PHE A 16 -13.53 -5.32 1.02
C PHE A 16 -13.22 -5.87 2.42
N ALA A 17 -13.71 -7.07 2.74
CA ALA A 17 -13.42 -7.73 4.01
C ALA A 17 -11.93 -8.02 4.18
N MET A 18 -11.26 -8.55 3.14
CA MET A 18 -9.82 -8.81 3.17
C MET A 18 -9.01 -7.52 3.35
N ILE A 19 -9.36 -6.44 2.64
CA ILE A 19 -8.73 -5.13 2.82
C ILE A 19 -8.91 -4.66 4.26
N GLY A 20 -10.13 -4.75 4.81
CA GLY A 20 -10.41 -4.35 6.20
C GLY A 20 -9.61 -5.12 7.24
N ILE A 21 -9.55 -6.45 7.11
CA ILE A 21 -8.76 -7.32 7.99
C ILE A 21 -7.26 -7.00 7.88
N GLY A 22 -6.76 -6.80 6.65
CA GLY A 22 -5.37 -6.41 6.42
C GLY A 22 -5.01 -5.09 7.09
N PHE A 23 -5.85 -4.06 6.93
CA PHE A 23 -5.67 -2.78 7.61
C PHE A 23 -5.72 -2.91 9.14
N LEU A 24 -6.64 -3.72 9.68
CA LEU A 24 -6.72 -3.95 11.12
C LEU A 24 -5.45 -4.62 11.65
N GLY A 25 -4.92 -5.62 10.94
CA GLY A 25 -3.66 -6.27 11.28
C GLY A 25 -2.48 -5.29 11.28
N LEU A 26 -2.40 -4.41 10.28
CA LEU A 26 -1.38 -3.36 10.22
C LEU A 26 -1.51 -2.36 11.37
N LEU A 27 -2.73 -1.96 11.73
CA LEU A 27 -2.98 -1.06 12.86
C LEU A 27 -2.56 -1.69 14.19
N ILE A 28 -2.91 -2.97 14.41
CA ILE A 28 -2.51 -3.71 15.61
C ILE A 28 -0.99 -3.85 15.66
N GLY A 29 -0.37 -4.29 14.57
CA GLY A 29 1.09 -4.42 14.48
C GLY A 29 1.81 -3.08 14.72
N SER A 30 1.31 -2.01 14.12
CA SER A 30 1.81 -0.64 14.31
C SER A 30 1.67 -0.18 15.77
N ALA A 31 0.55 -0.48 16.42
CA ALA A 31 0.31 -0.12 17.81
C ALA A 31 1.24 -0.87 18.79
N ILE A 32 1.55 -2.14 18.51
CA ILE A 32 2.38 -3.02 19.35
C ILE A 32 3.88 -2.76 19.15
N VAL A 33 4.34 -2.79 17.89
CA VAL A 33 5.79 -2.74 17.58
C VAL A 33 6.30 -1.31 17.59
N ARG A 34 5.52 -0.36 17.04
CA ARG A 34 5.89 1.05 16.89
C ARG A 34 7.31 1.23 16.37
N ASP A 35 7.62 0.66 15.21
CA ASP A 35 8.93 0.81 14.60
C ASP A 35 9.08 2.19 13.95
N THR A 36 9.33 3.19 14.80
CA THR A 36 9.58 4.57 14.38
C THR A 36 11.06 4.85 14.17
N PHE A 37 11.96 3.93 14.56
CA PHE A 37 13.40 4.18 14.58
C PHE A 37 13.92 4.52 13.18
N TYR A 38 13.50 3.76 12.16
CA TYR A 38 13.92 4.05 10.78
C TYR A 38 13.40 5.40 10.28
N ILE A 39 12.15 5.72 10.57
CA ILE A 39 11.51 6.98 10.18
C ILE A 39 12.22 8.18 10.82
N THR A 40 12.57 8.08 12.10
CA THR A 40 13.23 9.17 12.83
C THR A 40 14.69 9.33 12.45
N THR A 41 15.39 8.24 12.13
CA THR A 41 16.82 8.27 11.78
C THR A 41 17.07 8.62 10.31
N HIS A 42 16.20 8.16 9.41
CA HIS A 42 16.35 8.34 7.95
C HIS A 42 15.08 8.91 7.30
N PRO A 43 14.57 10.07 7.76
CA PRO A 43 13.26 10.59 7.35
C PRO A 43 13.16 10.85 5.85
N ARG A 44 14.26 11.28 5.22
CA ARG A 44 14.31 11.52 3.76
C ARG A 44 14.21 10.23 2.95
N PHE A 45 14.93 9.19 3.36
CA PHE A 45 14.88 7.89 2.68
C PHE A 45 13.51 7.25 2.85
N PHE A 46 12.95 7.28 4.06
CA PHE A 46 11.60 6.81 4.32
C PHE A 46 10.56 7.52 3.43
N ALA A 47 10.63 8.85 3.32
CA ALA A 47 9.70 9.61 2.47
C ALA A 47 9.85 9.20 0.99
N MET A 48 11.08 9.07 0.50
CA MET A 48 11.35 8.65 -0.88
C MET A 48 10.87 7.23 -1.17
N GLU A 49 11.13 6.28 -0.26
CA GLU A 49 10.66 4.90 -0.37
C GLU A 49 9.13 4.84 -0.36
N THR A 50 8.48 5.57 0.53
CA THR A 50 7.01 5.62 0.61
C THR A 50 6.39 6.19 -0.68
N ILE A 51 6.96 7.29 -1.20
CA ILE A 51 6.50 7.91 -2.45
C ILE A 51 6.75 6.96 -3.63
N ALA A 52 7.94 6.37 -3.73
CA ALA A 52 8.30 5.45 -4.81
C ALA A 52 7.38 4.23 -4.82
N MET A 53 7.18 3.59 -3.66
CA MET A 53 6.31 2.44 -3.54
C MET A 53 4.85 2.77 -3.84
N GLY A 54 4.36 3.91 -3.34
CA GLY A 54 3.02 4.39 -3.66
C GLY A 54 2.83 4.62 -5.17
N LEU A 55 3.77 5.31 -5.81
CA LEU A 55 3.71 5.64 -7.25
C LEU A 55 3.80 4.38 -8.12
N LEU A 56 4.82 3.54 -7.88
CA LEU A 56 5.03 2.33 -8.67
C LEU A 56 3.83 1.39 -8.56
N SER A 57 3.25 1.27 -7.37
CA SER A 57 2.08 0.42 -7.14
C SER A 57 0.79 0.98 -7.74
N SER A 58 0.71 2.30 -8.02
CA SER A 58 -0.46 2.91 -8.66
C SER A 58 -0.38 3.02 -10.19
N ILE A 59 0.78 2.74 -10.81
CA ILE A 59 0.94 2.72 -12.29
C ILE A 59 -0.09 1.83 -13.00
N PRO A 60 -0.42 0.61 -12.52
CA PRO A 60 -1.41 -0.24 -13.19
C PRO A 60 -2.77 0.42 -13.35
N ILE A 61 -3.15 1.37 -12.49
CA ILE A 61 -4.41 2.12 -12.61
C ILE A 61 -4.43 2.97 -13.87
N LEU A 62 -3.31 3.63 -14.21
CA LEU A 62 -3.20 4.41 -15.45
C LEU A 62 -3.36 3.51 -16.68
N LEU A 63 -2.75 2.33 -16.65
CA LEU A 63 -2.83 1.36 -17.73
C LEU A 63 -4.26 0.81 -17.91
N ILE A 64 -4.93 0.46 -16.80
CA ILE A 64 -6.31 -0.01 -16.83
C ILE A 64 -7.25 1.07 -17.36
N ALA A 65 -7.07 2.31 -16.90
CA ALA A 65 -7.90 3.43 -17.34
C ALA A 65 -7.71 3.74 -18.83
N TYR A 66 -6.47 3.64 -19.33
CA TYR A 66 -6.16 3.74 -20.76
C TYR A 66 -6.90 2.68 -21.57
N PHE A 67 -6.81 1.40 -21.18
CA PHE A 67 -7.50 0.32 -21.89
C PHE A 67 -9.04 0.39 -21.80
N ARG A 68 -9.58 0.99 -20.74
CA ARG A 68 -11.02 1.19 -20.55
C ARG A 68 -11.54 2.48 -21.18
N GLN A 69 -10.70 3.23 -21.91
CA GLN A 69 -11.07 4.50 -22.54
C GLN A 69 -11.66 5.52 -21.54
N GLY A 70 -11.11 5.53 -20.31
CA GLY A 70 -11.51 6.49 -19.28
C GLY A 70 -11.13 7.92 -19.64
N THR A 71 -11.84 8.90 -19.08
CA THR A 71 -11.45 10.31 -19.26
C THR A 71 -10.14 10.60 -18.53
N LEU A 72 -9.35 11.57 -19.02
CA LEU A 72 -8.10 11.95 -18.39
C LEU A 72 -8.31 12.39 -16.93
N LEU A 73 -9.34 13.21 -16.68
CA LEU A 73 -9.64 13.71 -15.34
C LEU A 73 -9.97 12.58 -14.36
N THR A 74 -10.86 11.65 -14.73
CA THR A 74 -11.21 10.51 -13.87
C THR A 74 -10.01 9.62 -13.61
N THR A 75 -9.18 9.39 -14.62
CA THR A 75 -7.96 8.58 -14.52
C THR A 75 -6.96 9.18 -13.52
N ILE A 76 -6.72 10.49 -13.60
CA ILE A 76 -5.80 11.19 -12.69
C ILE A 76 -6.34 11.14 -11.25
N LEU A 77 -7.65 11.37 -11.07
CA LEU A 77 -8.25 11.33 -9.73
C LEU A 77 -8.19 9.92 -9.12
N GLU A 78 -8.49 8.89 -9.89
CA GLU A 78 -8.37 7.50 -9.44
C GLU A 78 -6.92 7.13 -9.13
N PHE A 79 -5.97 7.51 -10.00
CA PHE A 79 -4.55 7.29 -9.77
C PHE A 79 -4.07 7.94 -8.47
N LEU A 80 -4.38 9.22 -8.25
CA LEU A 80 -4.00 9.94 -7.02
C LEU A 80 -4.66 9.32 -5.78
N PHE A 81 -5.92 8.90 -5.89
CA PHE A 81 -6.62 8.23 -4.82
C PHE A 81 -5.98 6.89 -4.42
N PHE A 82 -5.60 6.07 -5.41
CA PHE A 82 -4.89 4.82 -5.16
C PHE A 82 -3.47 5.06 -4.66
N PHE A 83 -2.75 6.03 -5.22
CA PHE A 83 -1.42 6.44 -4.77
C PHE A 83 -1.42 6.75 -3.27
N VAL A 84 -2.32 7.63 -2.80
CA VAL A 84 -2.39 8.01 -1.39
C VAL A 84 -2.71 6.81 -0.50
N LYS A 85 -3.64 5.94 -0.92
CA LYS A 85 -3.98 4.73 -0.16
C LYS A 85 -2.82 3.76 -0.04
N LEU A 86 -2.11 3.51 -1.13
CA LEU A 86 -0.98 2.58 -1.15
C LEU A 86 0.19 3.16 -0.36
N ALA A 87 0.47 4.45 -0.51
CA ALA A 87 1.46 5.16 0.33
C ALA A 87 1.12 5.02 1.82
N ALA A 88 -0.14 5.20 2.23
CA ALA A 88 -0.56 5.02 3.62
C ALA A 88 -0.37 3.57 4.12
N ILE A 89 -0.63 2.57 3.27
CA ILE A 89 -0.35 1.16 3.58
C ILE A 89 1.16 0.96 3.79
N HIS A 90 2.01 1.54 2.95
CA HIS A 90 3.47 1.47 3.11
C HIS A 90 3.94 2.09 4.42
N VAL A 91 3.37 3.23 4.83
CA VAL A 91 3.63 3.81 6.16
C VAL A 91 3.21 2.84 7.27
N GLY A 92 2.03 2.23 7.16
CA GLY A 92 1.55 1.23 8.12
C GLY A 92 2.48 0.00 8.21
N LEU A 93 2.94 -0.50 7.07
CA LEU A 93 3.90 -1.61 7.00
C LEU A 93 5.23 -1.26 7.67
N GLN A 94 5.75 -0.05 7.45
CA GLN A 94 6.95 0.42 8.13
C GLN A 94 6.74 0.50 9.65
N LEU A 95 5.67 1.18 10.10
CA LEU A 95 5.39 1.38 11.53
C LEU A 95 5.09 0.08 12.27
N SER A 96 4.50 -0.91 11.58
CA SER A 96 4.25 -2.25 12.12
C SER A 96 5.50 -3.11 12.27
N GLY A 97 6.66 -2.65 11.79
CA GLY A 97 7.92 -3.39 11.82
C GLY A 97 8.01 -4.51 10.79
N VAL A 98 7.00 -4.69 9.92
CA VAL A 98 7.01 -5.71 8.86
C VAL A 98 8.23 -5.55 7.97
N TYR A 99 8.61 -4.31 7.63
CA TYR A 99 9.80 -4.07 6.81
C TYR A 99 11.11 -4.38 7.52
N SER A 100 11.20 -4.16 8.82
CA SER A 100 12.38 -4.55 9.60
C SER A 100 12.55 -6.06 9.72
N VAL A 101 11.45 -6.81 9.64
CA VAL A 101 11.48 -8.29 9.59
C VAL A 101 11.85 -8.80 8.20
N LEU A 102 11.27 -8.22 7.15
CA LEU A 102 11.51 -8.64 5.76
C LEU A 102 12.88 -8.19 5.23
N PHE A 103 13.34 -7.03 5.66
CA PHE A 103 14.60 -6.41 5.24
C PHE A 103 15.47 -6.14 6.48
N PRO A 104 15.95 -7.21 7.16
CA PRO A 104 16.77 -7.05 8.34
C PRO A 104 18.05 -6.30 8.01
N LYS A 105 18.54 -5.49 8.95
CA LYS A 105 19.84 -4.83 8.81
C LYS A 105 20.90 -5.92 8.61
N THR A 106 21.58 -5.91 7.46
CA THR A 106 22.71 -6.80 7.22
C THR A 106 23.81 -6.46 8.21
N SER A 107 23.97 -7.29 9.24
CA SER A 107 25.12 -7.26 10.13
C SER A 107 26.35 -7.71 9.35
N GLY A 108 27.15 -6.77 8.82
CA GLY A 108 28.57 -7.07 8.58
C GLY A 108 29.22 -6.71 7.24
N ILE A 109 28.63 -5.89 6.37
CA ILE A 109 29.40 -5.33 5.24
C ILE A 109 29.38 -3.81 5.32
N PRO A 110 30.52 -3.14 5.59
CA PRO A 110 30.61 -1.70 5.50
C PRO A 110 30.24 -1.28 4.09
N LYS A 111 29.29 -0.36 3.93
CA LYS A 111 29.09 0.31 2.66
C LYS A 111 30.30 1.22 2.44
N THR A 112 31.21 0.79 1.57
CA THR A 112 32.35 1.56 1.04
C THR A 112 31.87 2.72 0.19
#